data_AF-A0A105TSP1-F1
#
_entry.id   AF-A0A105TSP1-F1
#
_cell.length_a   1.000
_cell.length_b   1.000
_cell.length_c   1.000
_cell.angle_alpha   90.00
_cell.angle_beta   90.00
_cell.angle_gamma   90.00
#
_symmetry.space_group_name_H-M   'P 1'
#
loop_
_entity.id
_entity.type
_entity.pdbx_description
1 polymer ?
#
loop_
_entity_poly.entity_id
_entity_poly.type
_entity_poly.pdbx_seq_one_letter_code
_entity_poly.pdbx_strand_id
1 'polypeptide(L)' 'MKANELQINNFLQASNLQFVIPVYQRNSDWKNLECSELLHDIIGIETQKK' A
#
# COMPACT_ATOMS: atom_id res chain seq x y z
N MET A 1 -7.99 18.53 -1.01
CA MET A 1 -7.68 17.37 -1.87
C MET A 1 -8.91 16.47 -1.90
N LYS A 2 -9.27 15.90 -3.05
CA LYS A 2 -10.37 14.93 -3.18
C LYS A 2 -9.75 13.55 -3.40
N ALA A 3 -9.96 12.62 -2.46
CA ALA A 3 -9.50 11.25 -2.61
C ALA A 3 -10.58 10.45 -3.35
N ASN A 4 -10.17 9.73 -4.40
CA ASN A 4 -11.03 8.77 -5.08
C ASN A 4 -10.58 7.38 -4.67
N GLU A 5 -11.53 6.48 -4.43
CA GLU A 5 -11.23 5.07 -4.22
C GLU A 5 -10.69 4.45 -5.51
N LEU A 6 -9.61 3.69 -5.39
CA LEU A 6 -8.98 2.99 -6.51
C LEU A 6 -8.47 1.64 -6.02
N GLN A 7 -8.69 0.60 -6.82
CA GLN A 7 -8.14 -0.73 -6.52
C GLN A 7 -6.62 -0.71 -6.59
N ILE A 8 -5.96 -1.35 -5.62
CA ILE A 8 -4.50 -1.36 -5.50
C ILE A 8 -3.79 -1.91 -6.75
N ASN A 9 -4.37 -2.94 -7.39
CA ASN A 9 -3.82 -3.50 -8.64
C ASN A 9 -3.80 -2.46 -9.76
N ASN A 10 -4.91 -1.73 -9.94
CA ASN A 10 -5.02 -0.69 -10.96
C ASN A 10 -4.06 0.47 -10.65
N PHE A 11 -3.88 0.80 -9.36
CA PHE A 11 -2.96 1.85 -8.94
C PHE A 11 -1.49 1.49 -9.22
N LEU A 12 -1.07 0.26 -8.91
CA LEU A 12 0.31 -0.18 -9.10
C LEU A 12 0.66 -0.46 -10.57
N GLN A 13 -0.32 -0.80 -11.40
CA GLN A 13 -0.12 -1.15 -12.82
C GLN A 13 -0.25 0.05 -13.78
N ALA A 14 -0.62 1.24 -13.30
CA ALA A 14 -0.84 2.39 -14.16
C ALA A 14 0.48 2.85 -14.82
N SER A 15 0.55 2.72 -16.14
CA SER A 15 1.73 3.04 -16.94
C SER A 15 2.11 4.52 -16.97
N ASN A 16 1.17 5.39 -16.60
CA ASN A 16 1.32 6.84 -16.53
C ASN A 16 1.60 7.37 -15.11
N LEU A 17 1.79 6.48 -14.12
CA LEU A 17 2.14 6.88 -12.76
C LEU A 17 3.64 6.71 -12.51
N GLN A 18 4.25 7.75 -11.94
CA GLN A 18 5.61 7.70 -11.42
C GLN A 18 5.56 7.75 -9.89
N PHE A 19 6.08 6.71 -9.23
CA PHE A 19 6.24 6.69 -7.78
C PHE A 19 7.55 7.38 -7.40
N VAL A 20 7.46 8.62 -6.93
CA VAL A 20 8.61 9.38 -6.43
C VAL A 20 8.60 9.38 -4.92
N ILE A 21 9.65 8.82 -4.31
CA ILE A 21 9.86 8.87 -2.86
C ILE A 21 10.76 10.08 -2.55
N PRO A 22 10.27 11.12 -1.87
CA PRO A 22 11.08 12.25 -1.47
C PRO A 22 12.26 11.82 -0.59
N VAL A 23 13.40 12.52 -0.72
CA VAL A 23 14.65 12.17 -0.02
C VAL A 23 14.45 12.05 1.50
N TYR A 24 13.66 12.94 2.08
CA TYR A 24 13.36 12.98 3.51
C TYR A 24 12.38 11.89 3.98
N GLN A 25 11.76 11.13 3.07
CA GLN A 25 10.86 10.00 3.38
C GLN A 25 11.47 8.64 3.07
N ARG A 26 12.73 8.57 2.60
CA ARG A 26 13.37 7.29 2.23
C ARG A 26 13.69 6.40 3.42
N ASN A 27 13.87 6.98 4.59
CA ASN A 27 14.09 6.24 5.82
C ASN A 27 12.73 5.79 6.33
N SER A 28 12.18 4.71 5.77
CA SER A 28 11.00 4.07 6.35
C SER A 28 11.43 3.26 7.56
N ASP A 29 10.97 3.64 8.75
CA ASP A 29 11.31 2.98 10.02
C ASP A 29 10.36 1.82 10.35
N TRP A 30 9.73 1.22 9.33
CA TRP A 30 8.87 0.06 9.52
C TRP A 30 9.68 -1.09 10.13
N LYS A 31 9.21 -1.60 11.27
CA LYS A 31 9.78 -2.77 11.93
C LYS A 31 8.99 -3.99 11.49
N ASN A 32 9.42 -5.15 11.98
CA ASN A 32 8.76 -6.41 11.68
C ASN A 32 7.29 -6.44 12.14
N LEU A 33 6.92 -5.64 13.15
CA LEU A 33 5.55 -5.57 13.65
C LEU A 33 4.62 -4.99 12.58
N GLU A 34 4.96 -3.83 12.03
CA GLU A 34 4.18 -3.12 11.03
C GLU A 34 4.06 -3.93 9.73
N CYS A 35 5.14 -4.62 9.33
CA CYS A 35 5.10 -5.55 8.20
C CYS A 35 4.16 -6.75 8.45
N SER A 36 4.14 -7.27 9.68
CA SER A 36 3.25 -8.38 10.08
C SER A 36 1.79 -7.95 10.09
N GLU A 37 1.49 -6.76 10.62
CA GLU A 37 0.15 -6.17 10.61
C GLU A 37 -0.35 -5.96 9.18
N LEU A 38 0.46 -5.35 8.31
CA LEU A 38 0.09 -5.16 6.91
C LEU A 38 -0.23 -6.50 6.22
N LEU A 39 0.57 -7.53 6.45
CA LEU A 39 0.34 -8.85 5.87
C LEU A 39 -0.97 -9.47 6.38
N HIS A 40 -1.21 -9.42 7.70
CA HIS A 40 -2.45 -9.91 8.29
C HIS A 40 -3.68 -9.18 7.77
N ASP A 41 -3.59 -7.87 7.56
CA ASP A 41 -4.69 -7.08 7.00
C ASP A 41 -5.00 -7.51 5.55
N ILE A 42 -3.97 -7.74 4.73
CA ILE A 42 -4.13 -8.23 3.36
C ILE A 42 -4.81 -9.60 3.34
N ILE A 43 -4.38 -10.54 4.20
CA ILE A 43 -4.99 -11.87 4.34
C ILE A 43 -6.42 -11.75 4.90
N GLY A 44 -6.65 -10.84 5.84
CA GLY A 44 -7.96 -10.53 6.41
C GLY A 44 -8.96 -10.12 5.32
N ILE A 45 -8.55 -9.27 4.39
CA ILE A 45 -9.39 -8.85 3.26
C ILE A 45 -9.72 -10.03 2.33
N GLU A 46 -8.76 -10.93 2.08
CA GLU A 46 -8.98 -12.12 1.26
C GLU A 46 -9.96 -13.09 1.93
N THR A 47 -9.82 -13.31 3.24
CA THR A 47 -10.62 -14.27 4.01
C THR A 47 -12.01 -13.77 4.37
N GLN A 48 -12.21 -12.46 4.58
CA GLN A 48 -13.54 -11.86 4.82
C GLN A 48 -14.42 -11.79 3.55
N LYS A 49 -13.86 -12.07 2.37
CA LYS A 49 -14.60 -12.12 1.10
C LYS A 49 -15.24 -13.49 0.78
N LYS A 50 -15.24 -14.43 1.73
CA LYS A 50 -16.06 -15.65 1.66
C LYS A 50 -17.37 -15.48 2.41
#